data_AF-A0A2H0ES72-F1
#
_entry.id   AF-A0A2H0ES72-F1
#
_cell.length_a   1.000
_cell.length_b   1.000
_cell.length_c   1.000
_cell.angle_alpha   90.00
_cell.angle_beta   90.00
_cell.angle_gamma   90.00
#
_symmetry.space_group_name_H-M   'P 1'
#
loop_
_entity.id
_entity.type
_entity.pdbx_description
1 polymer ?
#
loop_
_entity_poly.entity_id
_entity_poly.type
_entity_poly.pdbx_seq_one_letter_code
_entity_poly.pdbx_strand_id
1 'polypeptide(L)'
;MRLIDGAGRARAEVATDGGPVVALALSPDGATLAAASVSGRITLIDRAAAAVTRVIAEVGPVWSVAFADAGATLLAGGGDRVVRRWDASTGAPLDRADITTPDLLAGLGDSRGAQVFRACAACHTLTPDDGARAGPTLHGLFGRRIATAPGYAYSAALRDMAIVWTPETVSALFEHGPAAYTPGTKMPEQRIGDPEDRAALMAFLAGRTR
;
A
#
# COMPACT_ATOMS: atom_id res chain seq x y z
N MET A 1 -0.46 -25.99 8.14
CA MET A 1 -0.39 -25.03 9.28
C MET A 1 -0.38 -25.81 10.59
N ARG A 2 0.38 -25.38 11.60
CA ARG A 2 0.45 -26.05 12.91
C ARG A 2 -0.21 -25.20 13.99
N LEU A 3 -1.13 -25.80 14.75
CA LEU A 3 -1.71 -25.19 15.93
C LEU A 3 -0.80 -25.47 17.13
N ILE A 4 -0.36 -24.42 17.81
CA ILE A 4 0.53 -24.51 18.98
C ILE A 4 -0.15 -23.99 20.23
N ASP A 5 0.22 -24.54 21.38
CA ASP A 5 -0.27 -24.07 22.67
C ASP A 5 0.57 -22.92 23.25
N GLY A 6 0.15 -22.35 24.39
CA GLY A 6 0.86 -21.25 25.05
C GLY A 6 2.28 -21.61 25.54
N ALA A 7 2.64 -22.90 25.55
CA ALA A 7 3.99 -23.38 25.85
C ALA A 7 4.79 -23.72 24.56
N GLY A 8 4.25 -23.40 23.38
CA GLY A 8 4.90 -23.62 22.09
C GLY A 8 4.82 -25.06 21.57
N ARG A 9 4.04 -25.94 22.20
CA ARG A 9 3.92 -27.34 21.78
C ARG A 9 2.87 -27.49 20.69
N ALA A 10 3.18 -28.32 19.69
CA ALA A 10 2.22 -28.66 18.64
C ALA A 10 1.03 -29.42 19.23
N ARG A 11 -0.19 -28.91 18.98
CA ARG A 11 -1.44 -29.60 19.32
C ARG A 11 -2.03 -30.37 18.14
N ALA A 12 -1.95 -29.78 16.95
CA ALA A 12 -2.47 -30.37 15.74
C ALA A 12 -1.81 -29.77 14.49
N GLU A 13 -1.93 -30.46 13.38
CA GLU A 13 -1.54 -29.99 12.07
C GLU A 13 -2.77 -29.99 11.15
N VAL A 14 -3.02 -28.86 10.51
CA VAL A 14 -4.15 -28.66 9.60
C VAL A 14 -3.59 -28.38 8.22
N ALA A 15 -3.94 -29.25 7.26
CA ALA A 15 -3.59 -29.04 5.87
C ALA A 15 -4.42 -27.88 5.31
N THR A 16 -3.73 -26.82 4.89
CA THR A 16 -4.31 -25.73 4.09
C THR A 16 -4.01 -25.99 2.61
N ASP A 17 -4.23 -25.00 1.76
CA ASP A 17 -3.98 -25.06 0.32
C ASP A 17 -2.50 -25.16 -0.12
N GLY A 18 -1.56 -25.30 0.83
CA GLY A 18 -0.12 -25.38 0.56
C GLY A 18 0.53 -24.04 0.20
N GLY A 19 -0.24 -22.96 0.05
CA GLY A 19 0.28 -21.61 -0.16
C GLY A 19 0.80 -20.99 1.14
N PRO A 20 1.77 -20.05 1.07
CA PRO A 20 2.13 -19.23 2.21
C PRO A 20 0.91 -18.55 2.84
N VAL A 21 0.67 -18.83 4.12
CA VAL A 21 -0.33 -18.15 4.95
C VAL A 21 0.24 -16.80 5.38
N VAL A 22 -0.44 -15.72 5.03
CA VAL A 22 0.05 -14.34 5.26
C VAL A 22 -0.81 -13.53 6.22
N ALA A 23 -2.04 -13.97 6.49
CA ALA A 23 -2.90 -13.37 7.52
C ALA A 23 -3.76 -14.43 8.22
N LEU A 24 -4.04 -14.18 9.50
CA LEU A 24 -4.86 -15.02 10.36
C LEU A 24 -5.88 -14.15 11.11
N ALA A 25 -7.09 -14.66 11.32
CA ALA A 25 -8.11 -14.03 12.17
C ALA A 25 -8.88 -15.08 12.97
N LEU A 26 -9.13 -14.80 14.25
CA LEU A 26 -10.03 -15.59 15.08
C LEU A 26 -11.44 -15.01 15.01
N SER A 27 -12.44 -15.87 14.98
CA SER A 27 -13.83 -15.46 15.22
C SER A 27 -13.97 -14.89 16.64
N PRO A 28 -14.97 -14.03 16.91
CA PRO A 28 -15.13 -13.40 18.23
C PRO A 28 -15.31 -14.39 19.39
N ASP A 29 -15.97 -15.52 19.14
CA ASP A 29 -16.10 -16.64 20.09
C ASP A 29 -14.84 -17.51 20.19
N GLY A 30 -13.85 -17.26 19.34
CA GLY A 30 -12.63 -18.03 19.21
C GLY A 30 -12.83 -19.44 18.66
N ALA A 31 -14.00 -19.86 18.19
CA ALA A 31 -14.20 -21.23 17.71
C ALA A 31 -13.53 -21.47 16.34
N THR A 32 -13.53 -20.45 15.48
CA THR A 32 -13.06 -20.54 14.09
C THR A 32 -11.80 -19.70 13.89
N LEU A 33 -10.84 -20.27 13.17
CA LEU A 33 -9.66 -19.57 12.65
C LEU A 33 -9.79 -19.44 11.13
N ALA A 34 -9.71 -18.21 10.62
CA ALA A 34 -9.54 -17.93 9.21
C ALA A 34 -8.06 -17.78 8.89
N ALA A 35 -7.59 -18.46 7.84
CA ALA A 35 -6.22 -18.38 7.35
C ALA A 35 -6.22 -17.98 5.87
N ALA A 36 -5.68 -16.79 5.58
CA ALA A 36 -5.58 -16.25 4.23
C ALA A 36 -4.20 -16.56 3.61
N SER A 37 -4.21 -16.96 2.34
CA SER A 37 -3.02 -17.35 1.59
C SER A 37 -2.71 -16.42 0.42
N VAL A 38 -1.44 -16.36 0.03
CA VAL A 38 -1.01 -15.70 -1.22
C VAL A 38 -1.55 -16.38 -2.47
N SER A 39 -1.99 -17.64 -2.37
CA SER A 39 -2.65 -18.38 -3.45
C SER A 39 -4.09 -17.92 -3.69
N GLY A 40 -4.56 -16.91 -2.95
CA GLY A 40 -5.90 -16.37 -3.08
C GLY A 40 -6.96 -17.26 -2.46
N ARG A 41 -6.67 -17.89 -1.33
CA ARG A 41 -7.64 -18.70 -0.60
C ARG A 41 -7.74 -18.25 0.84
N ILE A 42 -8.93 -18.39 1.39
CA ILE A 42 -9.18 -18.27 2.83
C ILE A 42 -9.68 -19.61 3.33
N THR A 43 -8.91 -20.24 4.21
CA THR A 43 -9.26 -21.52 4.84
C THR A 43 -9.87 -21.23 6.20
N LEU A 44 -11.12 -21.66 6.41
CA LEU A 44 -11.77 -21.62 7.72
C LEU A 44 -11.55 -22.95 8.44
N ILE A 45 -11.15 -22.87 9.70
CA ILE A 45 -10.67 -23.99 10.49
C ILE A 45 -11.42 -23.99 11.82
N ASP A 46 -12.08 -25.10 12.13
CA ASP A 46 -12.56 -25.37 13.48
C ASP A 46 -11.35 -25.67 14.38
N ARG A 47 -11.17 -24.86 15.42
CA ARG A 47 -9.99 -24.96 16.30
C ARG A 47 -10.04 -26.15 17.24
N ALA A 48 -11.22 -26.57 17.66
CA ALA A 48 -11.39 -27.69 18.59
C ALA A 48 -11.19 -29.01 17.86
N ALA A 49 -11.79 -29.15 16.68
CA ALA A 49 -11.66 -30.32 15.82
C ALA A 49 -10.34 -30.35 15.04
N ALA A 50 -9.62 -29.22 14.97
CA ALA A 50 -8.44 -29.04 14.13
C ALA A 50 -8.69 -29.47 12.67
N ALA A 51 -9.84 -29.05 12.14
CA ALA A 51 -10.32 -29.47 10.83
C ALA A 51 -10.70 -28.28 9.97
N VAL A 52 -10.41 -28.36 8.67
CA VAL A 52 -10.90 -27.39 7.69
C VAL A 52 -12.41 -27.56 7.56
N THR A 53 -13.16 -26.51 7.85
CA THR A 53 -14.61 -26.48 7.66
C THR A 53 -14.98 -25.92 6.30
N ARG A 54 -14.15 -25.03 5.75
CA ARG A 54 -14.43 -24.37 4.48
C ARG A 54 -13.18 -23.81 3.83
N VAL A 55 -13.22 -23.68 2.51
CA VAL A 55 -12.26 -22.88 1.75
C VAL A 55 -13.01 -21.92 0.83
N ILE A 56 -12.71 -20.64 0.95
CA ILE A 56 -13.21 -19.56 0.08
C ILE A 56 -12.11 -19.24 -0.93
N ALA A 57 -12.46 -19.19 -2.22
CA ALA A 57 -11.54 -18.85 -3.30
C ALA A 57 -11.74 -17.40 -3.74
N GLU A 58 -10.62 -16.71 -3.97
CA GLU A 58 -10.51 -15.30 -4.32
C GLU A 58 -9.72 -15.11 -5.63
N VAL A 59 -9.87 -13.95 -6.27
CA VAL A 59 -9.17 -13.62 -7.53
C VAL A 59 -7.80 -13.02 -7.23
N GLY A 60 -6.93 -13.81 -6.59
CA GLY A 60 -5.53 -13.45 -6.31
C GLY A 60 -5.21 -13.31 -4.82
N PRO A 61 -3.98 -12.90 -4.47
CA PRO A 61 -3.46 -12.95 -3.10
C PRO A 61 -4.34 -12.20 -2.09
N VAL A 62 -4.62 -12.86 -0.96
CA VAL A 62 -5.38 -12.26 0.16
C VAL A 62 -4.41 -11.84 1.24
N TRP A 63 -4.27 -10.53 1.44
CA TRP A 63 -3.29 -9.95 2.37
C TRP A 63 -3.86 -9.69 3.76
N SER A 64 -5.18 -9.60 3.89
CA SER A 64 -5.85 -9.35 5.16
C SER A 64 -7.16 -10.13 5.22
N VAL A 65 -7.48 -10.60 6.43
CA VAL A 65 -8.74 -11.27 6.74
C VAL A 65 -9.20 -10.85 8.14
N ALA A 66 -10.50 -10.66 8.32
CA ALA A 66 -11.10 -10.34 9.61
C ALA A 66 -12.53 -10.91 9.72
N PHE A 67 -12.96 -11.20 10.95
CA PHE A 67 -14.37 -11.45 11.24
C PHE A 67 -15.06 -10.14 11.63
N ALA A 68 -16.30 -9.96 11.17
CA ALA A 68 -17.20 -8.86 11.50
C ALA A 68 -18.57 -9.41 11.90
N ASP A 69 -19.47 -8.53 12.34
CA ASP A 69 -20.87 -8.86 12.65
C ASP A 69 -21.00 -10.05 13.61
N ALA A 70 -20.27 -9.99 14.74
CA ALA A 70 -20.18 -11.05 15.75
C ALA A 70 -19.73 -12.42 15.19
N GLY A 71 -18.97 -12.43 14.09
CA GLY A 71 -18.46 -13.64 13.46
C GLY A 71 -19.30 -14.13 12.29
N ALA A 72 -20.44 -13.51 12.00
CA ALA A 72 -21.29 -13.88 10.87
C ALA A 72 -20.70 -13.50 9.52
N THR A 73 -19.86 -12.46 9.47
CA THR A 73 -19.26 -11.95 8.22
C THR A 73 -17.76 -12.13 8.24
N LEU A 74 -17.21 -12.62 7.13
CA LEU A 74 -15.79 -12.59 6.85
C LEU A 74 -15.47 -11.43 5.90
N LEU A 75 -14.49 -10.62 6.25
CA LEU A 75 -13.93 -9.56 5.40
C LEU A 75 -12.56 -9.99 4.90
N ALA A 76 -12.26 -9.75 3.64
CA ALA A 76 -10.92 -9.95 3.12
C ALA A 76 -10.51 -8.84 2.14
N GLY A 77 -9.23 -8.50 2.17
CA GLY A 77 -8.62 -7.51 1.27
C GLY A 77 -7.44 -8.12 0.52
N GLY A 78 -7.45 -7.95 -0.81
CA GLY A 78 -6.41 -8.43 -1.71
C GLY A 78 -5.59 -7.30 -2.33
N GLY A 79 -4.70 -7.67 -3.26
CA GLY A 79 -3.88 -6.71 -4.01
C GLY A 79 -4.66 -5.85 -5.03
N ASP A 80 -5.88 -6.26 -5.35
CA ASP A 80 -6.81 -5.57 -6.26
C ASP A 80 -7.52 -4.38 -5.60
N ARG A 81 -7.24 -4.11 -4.32
CA ARG A 81 -7.81 -3.01 -3.51
C ARG A 81 -9.32 -3.11 -3.31
N VAL A 82 -9.91 -4.29 -3.51
CA VAL A 82 -11.32 -4.54 -3.19
C VAL A 82 -11.42 -5.19 -1.81
N VAL A 83 -12.35 -4.72 -0.98
CA VAL A 83 -12.73 -5.44 0.23
C VAL A 83 -13.96 -6.27 -0.07
N ARG A 84 -13.81 -7.57 0.04
CA ARG A 84 -14.88 -8.53 -0.21
C ARG A 84 -15.41 -9.08 1.09
N ARG A 85 -16.66 -9.51 1.03
CA ARG A 85 -17.44 -9.96 2.17
C ARG A 85 -18.01 -11.33 1.87
N TRP A 86 -18.03 -12.20 2.86
CA TRP A 86 -18.70 -13.50 2.79
C TRP A 86 -19.47 -13.74 4.06
N ASP A 87 -20.55 -14.49 3.93
CA ASP A 87 -21.16 -15.13 5.07
C ASP A 87 -20.20 -16.22 5.58
N ALA A 88 -19.78 -16.12 6.84
CA ALA A 88 -18.77 -17.00 7.43
C ALA A 88 -19.25 -18.45 7.58
N SER A 89 -20.57 -18.65 7.71
CA SER A 89 -21.17 -19.97 7.92
C SER A 89 -21.32 -20.74 6.60
N THR A 90 -21.79 -20.06 5.55
CA THR A 90 -22.10 -20.64 4.25
C THR A 90 -20.99 -20.46 3.21
N GLY A 91 -20.09 -19.49 3.41
CA GLY A 91 -19.10 -19.07 2.43
C GLY A 91 -19.68 -18.38 1.20
N ALA A 92 -20.97 -18.03 1.23
CA ALA A 92 -21.59 -17.31 0.13
C ALA A 92 -21.01 -15.89 0.06
N PRO A 93 -20.68 -15.40 -1.15
CA PRO A 93 -20.28 -14.01 -1.31
C PRO A 93 -21.44 -13.10 -0.91
N LEU A 94 -21.13 -12.07 -0.13
CA LEU A 94 -22.00 -10.94 0.15
C LEU A 94 -21.59 -9.76 -0.75
N ASP A 95 -22.30 -8.64 -0.65
CA ASP A 95 -21.94 -7.42 -1.39
C ASP A 95 -20.47 -7.05 -1.15
N ARG A 96 -19.74 -6.77 -2.24
CA ARG A 96 -18.37 -6.25 -2.16
C ARG A 96 -18.41 -4.78 -1.80
N ALA A 97 -17.55 -4.37 -0.87
CA ALA A 97 -17.22 -2.97 -0.70
C ALA A 97 -16.09 -2.68 -1.69
N ASP A 98 -16.45 -2.14 -2.86
CA ASP A 98 -15.47 -1.51 -3.74
C ASP A 98 -14.96 -0.29 -3.00
N ILE A 99 -13.86 -0.45 -2.26
CA ILE A 99 -13.06 0.70 -1.84
C ILE A 99 -12.39 1.18 -3.12
N THR A 100 -13.08 2.04 -3.86
CA THR A 100 -12.49 2.73 -4.99
C THR A 100 -11.37 3.60 -4.42
N THR A 101 -10.13 3.13 -4.47
CA THR A 101 -9.01 4.05 -4.47
C THR A 101 -9.24 5.00 -5.64
N PRO A 102 -9.15 6.33 -5.44
CA PRO A 102 -9.07 7.25 -6.55
C PRO A 102 -8.04 6.71 -7.54
N ASP A 103 -8.38 6.66 -8.83
CA ASP A 103 -7.38 6.35 -9.83
C ASP A 103 -6.30 7.44 -9.75
N LEU A 104 -5.17 7.10 -9.13
CA LEU A 104 -4.07 8.02 -8.88
C LEU A 104 -3.45 8.55 -10.18
N LEU A 105 -3.71 7.85 -11.29
CA LEU A 105 -3.21 8.19 -12.61
C LEU A 105 -4.27 8.90 -13.45
N ALA A 106 -5.53 8.90 -13.02
CA ALA A 106 -6.60 9.61 -13.71
C ALA A 106 -6.28 11.12 -13.76
N GLY A 107 -6.40 11.69 -14.96
CA GLY A 107 -6.19 13.12 -15.18
C GLY A 107 -4.72 13.57 -15.19
N LEU A 108 -3.74 12.66 -15.12
CA LEU A 108 -2.33 13.01 -15.39
C LEU A 108 -2.06 13.24 -16.89
N GLY A 109 -2.86 12.59 -17.75
CA GLY A 109 -2.63 12.53 -19.19
C GLY A 109 -1.48 11.60 -19.57
N ASP A 110 -1.08 11.69 -20.85
CA ASP A 110 -0.11 10.76 -21.46
C ASP A 110 1.19 11.45 -21.93
N SER A 111 1.44 12.69 -21.52
CA SER A 111 2.70 13.36 -21.82
C SER A 111 3.88 12.57 -21.26
N ARG A 112 5.07 12.72 -21.88
CA ARG A 112 6.29 12.04 -21.41
C ARG A 112 6.55 12.30 -19.92
N GLY A 113 6.40 13.55 -19.47
CA GLY A 113 6.55 13.91 -18.06
C GLY A 113 5.49 13.28 -17.15
N ALA A 114 4.24 13.16 -17.63
CA ALA A 114 3.19 12.45 -16.90
C ALA A 114 3.51 10.96 -16.75
N GLN A 115 4.07 10.31 -17.78
CA GLN A 115 4.49 8.91 -17.74
C GLN A 115 5.60 8.69 -16.71
N VAL A 116 6.60 9.58 -16.67
CA VAL A 116 7.65 9.56 -15.64
C VAL A 116 7.06 9.78 -14.23
N PHE A 117 6.12 10.73 -14.08
CA PHE A 117 5.49 11.03 -12.79
C PHE A 117 4.65 9.88 -12.21
N ARG A 118 4.21 8.91 -13.02
CA ARG A 118 3.42 7.76 -12.52
C ARG A 118 4.12 7.01 -11.39
N ALA A 119 5.45 6.94 -11.42
CA ALA A 119 6.26 6.34 -10.34
C ALA A 119 6.20 7.14 -9.02
N CYS A 120 5.94 8.44 -9.09
CA CYS A 120 5.85 9.35 -7.95
C CYS A 120 4.43 9.44 -7.36
N ALA A 121 3.40 9.16 -8.17
CA ALA A 121 1.99 9.38 -7.85
C ALA A 121 1.47 8.54 -6.65
N ALA A 122 2.16 7.46 -6.28
CA ALA A 122 1.84 6.69 -5.09
C ALA A 122 2.16 7.47 -3.79
N CYS A 123 3.25 8.24 -3.81
CA CYS A 123 3.82 8.89 -2.62
C CYS A 123 3.56 10.39 -2.58
N HIS A 124 3.25 11.02 -3.71
CA HIS A 124 3.14 12.46 -3.82
C HIS A 124 1.82 12.89 -4.45
N THR A 125 1.30 14.00 -3.96
CA THR A 125 0.16 14.70 -4.56
C THR A 125 0.61 15.93 -5.34
N LEU A 126 -0.22 16.38 -6.28
CA LEU A 126 0.05 17.57 -7.10
C LEU A 126 -0.70 18.80 -6.56
N THR A 127 -1.81 18.58 -5.85
CA THR A 127 -2.66 19.62 -5.27
C THR A 127 -2.69 19.51 -3.73
N PRO A 128 -3.15 20.55 -2.99
CA PRO A 128 -3.30 20.46 -1.54
C PRO A 128 -4.48 19.57 -1.11
N ASP A 129 -5.46 19.35 -1.99
CA ASP A 129 -6.72 18.67 -1.67
C ASP A 129 -6.69 17.15 -1.90
N ASP A 130 -5.63 16.62 -2.52
CA ASP A 130 -5.46 15.20 -2.85
C ASP A 130 -5.16 14.29 -1.62
N GLY A 131 -5.31 14.82 -0.41
CA GLY A 131 -5.11 14.12 0.86
C GLY A 131 -3.64 13.87 1.24
N ALA A 132 -3.44 13.17 2.36
CA ALA A 132 -2.11 12.83 2.86
C ALA A 132 -1.52 11.61 2.13
N ARG A 133 -0.22 11.66 1.85
CA ARG A 133 0.56 10.54 1.27
C ARG A 133 1.81 10.28 2.08
N ALA A 134 2.52 9.21 1.72
CA ALA A 134 3.80 8.87 2.32
C ALA A 134 4.86 9.97 2.16
N GLY A 135 4.82 10.73 1.06
CA GLY A 135 5.61 11.92 0.81
C GLY A 135 4.80 13.22 0.90
N PRO A 136 5.47 14.38 0.97
CA PRO A 136 4.80 15.69 1.00
C PRO A 136 4.08 15.97 -0.33
N THR A 137 3.06 16.85 -0.28
CA THR A 137 2.49 17.43 -1.50
C THR A 137 3.57 18.16 -2.30
N LEU A 138 3.52 18.02 -3.63
CA LEU A 138 4.36 18.79 -4.54
C LEU A 138 3.70 20.11 -4.94
N HIS A 139 2.46 20.40 -4.52
CA HIS A 139 1.87 21.72 -4.73
C HIS A 139 2.78 22.83 -4.18
N GLY A 140 3.03 23.86 -4.99
CA GLY A 140 3.99 24.91 -4.69
C GLY A 140 5.43 24.42 -4.58
N LEU A 141 5.84 23.37 -5.31
CA LEU A 141 7.19 22.82 -5.24
C LEU A 141 8.24 23.85 -5.63
N PHE A 142 8.12 24.43 -6.82
CA PHE A 142 9.14 25.32 -7.35
C PHE A 142 9.17 26.66 -6.62
N GLY A 143 10.34 27.04 -6.12
CA GLY A 143 10.59 28.19 -5.25
C GLY A 143 10.52 27.87 -3.76
N ARG A 144 10.04 26.68 -3.37
CA ARG A 144 9.91 26.30 -1.95
C ARG A 144 11.23 25.73 -1.42
N ARG A 145 11.60 26.14 -0.21
CA ARG A 145 12.76 25.57 0.50
C ARG A 145 12.49 24.10 0.86
N ILE A 146 13.51 23.26 0.81
CA ILE A 146 13.42 21.87 1.30
C ILE A 146 12.88 21.82 2.73
N ALA A 147 12.12 20.75 3.01
CA ALA A 147 11.54 20.49 4.32
C ALA A 147 10.56 21.57 4.85
N THR A 148 9.87 22.29 3.96
CA THR A 148 8.90 23.33 4.35
C THR A 148 7.49 23.13 3.80
N ALA A 149 7.17 21.99 3.18
CA ALA A 149 5.78 21.73 2.78
C ALA A 149 4.87 21.72 4.03
N PRO A 150 3.75 22.47 4.03
CA PRO A 150 2.84 22.53 5.17
C PRO A 150 2.31 21.14 5.56
N GLY A 151 2.19 20.90 6.87
CA GLY A 151 1.58 19.68 7.40
C GLY A 151 2.39 18.39 7.26
N TYR A 152 3.59 18.42 6.66
CA TYR A 152 4.41 17.23 6.48
C TYR A 152 5.58 17.14 7.49
N ALA A 153 5.73 15.98 8.12
CA ALA A 153 6.76 15.73 9.11
C ALA A 153 8.08 15.25 8.47
N TYR A 154 8.98 16.19 8.17
CA TYR A 154 10.32 15.90 7.65
C TYR A 154 11.29 15.36 8.71
N SER A 155 12.26 14.56 8.27
CA SER A 155 13.42 14.16 9.10
C SER A 155 14.26 15.38 9.47
N ALA A 156 14.95 15.31 10.61
CA ALA A 156 15.78 16.41 11.11
C ALA A 156 16.87 16.80 10.10
N ALA A 157 17.52 15.81 9.48
CA ALA A 157 18.59 16.02 8.50
C ALA A 157 18.22 16.98 7.35
N LEU A 158 16.96 16.94 6.89
CA LEU A 158 16.51 17.76 5.77
C LEU A 158 16.17 19.21 6.18
N ARG A 159 15.90 19.48 7.46
CA ARG A 159 15.43 20.81 7.92
C ARG A 159 16.51 21.88 7.85
N ASP A 160 17.75 21.46 8.05
CA ASP A 160 18.93 22.32 8.09
C ASP A 160 19.57 22.52 6.70
N MET A 161 19.07 21.82 5.68
CA MET A 161 19.57 21.95 4.31
C MET A 161 19.15 23.28 3.67
N ALA A 162 20.08 23.88 2.94
CA ALA A 162 19.89 25.14 2.22
C ALA A 162 19.51 24.92 0.74
N ILE A 163 18.58 23.99 0.47
CA ILE A 163 18.10 23.72 -0.89
C ILE A 163 16.79 24.48 -1.13
N VAL A 164 16.72 25.21 -2.25
CA VAL A 164 15.46 25.73 -2.80
C VAL A 164 15.12 24.92 -4.03
N TRP A 165 13.90 24.38 -4.08
CA TRP A 165 13.49 23.55 -5.20
C TRP A 165 13.25 24.40 -6.45
N THR A 166 14.15 24.30 -7.41
CA THR A 166 14.00 24.75 -8.80
C THR A 166 13.97 23.52 -9.73
N PRO A 167 13.56 23.66 -11.01
CA PRO A 167 13.68 22.59 -11.99
C PRO A 167 15.08 21.94 -12.01
N GLU A 168 16.13 22.75 -11.85
CA GLU A 168 17.52 22.30 -11.86
C GLU A 168 17.84 21.45 -10.62
N THR A 169 17.46 21.91 -9.42
CA THR A 169 17.72 21.15 -8.18
C THR A 169 16.90 19.87 -8.07
N VAL A 170 15.67 19.86 -8.60
CA VAL A 170 14.84 18.65 -8.65
C VAL A 170 15.37 17.69 -9.71
N SER A 171 15.85 18.18 -10.85
CA SER A 171 16.56 17.35 -11.83
C SER A 171 17.83 16.74 -11.22
N ALA A 172 18.64 17.53 -10.52
CA ALA A 172 19.86 17.08 -9.86
C ALA A 172 19.59 16.02 -8.77
N LEU A 173 18.49 16.16 -8.02
CA LEU A 173 18.02 15.14 -7.06
C LEU A 173 17.87 13.77 -7.72
N PHE A 174 17.28 13.70 -8.92
CA PHE A 174 17.04 12.44 -9.63
C PHE A 174 18.21 11.99 -10.52
N GLU A 175 19.13 12.89 -10.85
CA GLU A 175 20.38 12.54 -11.53
C GLU A 175 21.35 11.84 -10.56
N HIS A 176 21.53 12.40 -9.36
CA HIS A 176 22.45 11.86 -8.36
C HIS A 176 21.80 10.80 -7.46
N GLY A 177 20.48 10.86 -7.29
CA GLY A 177 19.72 9.99 -6.41
C GLY A 177 19.38 10.64 -5.06
N PRO A 178 18.17 10.44 -4.50
CA PRO A 178 17.75 11.06 -3.25
C PRO A 178 18.67 10.84 -2.06
N ALA A 179 19.25 9.65 -1.91
CA ALA A 179 20.13 9.37 -0.77
C ALA A 179 21.43 10.18 -0.82
N ALA A 180 21.98 10.39 -2.01
CA ALA A 180 23.21 11.15 -2.22
C ALA A 180 22.96 12.66 -2.16
N TYR A 181 21.89 13.14 -2.80
CA TYR A 181 21.59 14.57 -2.90
C TYR A 181 20.95 15.15 -1.63
N THR A 182 20.16 14.34 -0.91
CA THR A 182 19.52 14.72 0.37
C THR A 182 19.77 13.67 1.46
N PRO A 183 20.99 13.58 2.01
CA PRO A 183 21.32 12.59 3.04
C PRO A 183 20.36 12.62 4.24
N GLY A 184 19.89 11.44 4.67
CA GLY A 184 18.89 11.32 5.74
C GLY A 184 17.44 11.49 5.28
N THR A 185 17.18 11.51 3.97
CA THR A 185 15.84 11.39 3.41
C THR A 185 15.25 9.99 3.66
N LYS A 186 13.92 9.93 3.77
CA LYS A 186 13.16 8.67 3.79
C LYS A 186 12.59 8.32 2.40
N MET A 187 12.81 9.18 1.41
CA MET A 187 12.40 8.93 0.04
C MET A 187 13.17 7.71 -0.49
N PRO A 188 12.48 6.70 -1.07
CA PRO A 188 13.14 5.58 -1.72
C PRO A 188 14.10 6.07 -2.81
N GLU A 189 15.17 5.32 -3.06
CA GLU A 189 16.12 5.66 -4.12
C GLU A 189 15.41 5.59 -5.48
N GLN A 190 15.48 6.69 -6.23
CA GLN A 190 14.82 6.87 -7.52
C GLN A 190 15.78 7.67 -8.40
N ARG A 191 16.30 7.06 -9.46
CA ARG A 191 17.15 7.74 -10.44
C ARG A 191 16.48 7.76 -11.79
N ILE A 192 16.56 8.90 -12.45
CA ILE A 192 16.06 9.08 -13.83
C ILE A 192 17.30 9.35 -14.67
N GLY A 193 17.84 8.31 -15.31
CA GLY A 193 19.11 8.38 -16.03
C GLY A 193 19.03 9.23 -17.31
N ASP A 194 17.91 9.17 -18.02
CA ASP A 194 17.68 9.93 -19.25
C ASP A 194 17.44 11.43 -18.94
N PRO A 195 18.30 12.35 -19.43
CA PRO A 195 18.08 13.79 -19.27
C PRO A 195 16.78 14.31 -19.89
N GLU A 196 16.29 13.69 -20.97
CA GLU A 196 15.02 14.08 -21.60
C GLU A 196 13.83 13.72 -20.71
N ASP A 197 13.88 12.59 -20.01
CA ASP A 197 12.86 12.21 -19.03
C ASP A 197 12.86 13.18 -17.84
N ARG A 198 14.04 13.57 -17.35
CA ARG A 198 14.15 14.59 -16.29
C ARG A 198 13.57 15.92 -16.74
N ALA A 199 13.92 16.39 -17.95
CA ALA A 199 13.38 17.64 -18.50
C ALA A 199 11.85 17.58 -18.68
N ALA A 200 11.33 16.47 -19.21
CA ALA A 200 9.90 16.27 -19.38
C ALA A 200 9.15 16.24 -18.04
N LEU A 201 9.70 15.59 -17.01
CA LEU A 201 9.14 15.61 -15.66
C LEU A 201 9.11 17.03 -15.08
N MET A 202 10.17 17.82 -15.25
CA MET A 202 10.21 19.20 -14.76
C MET A 202 9.14 20.07 -15.41
N ALA A 203 8.98 19.96 -16.73
CA ALA A 203 7.94 20.65 -17.47
C ALA A 203 6.52 20.24 -17.01
N PHE A 204 6.30 18.94 -16.77
CA PHE A 204 5.04 18.43 -16.24
C PHE A 204 4.74 19.01 -14.85
N LEU A 205 5.69 18.94 -13.91
CA LEU A 205 5.50 19.48 -12.55
C LEU A 205 5.23 20.99 -12.60
N ALA A 206 5.94 21.75 -13.43
CA ALA A 206 5.79 23.21 -13.49
C ALA A 206 4.40 23.66 -13.95
N GLY A 207 3.70 22.82 -14.73
CA GLY A 207 2.32 23.03 -15.15
C GLY A 207 1.27 22.50 -14.17
N ARG A 208 1.66 21.67 -13.19
CA ARG A 208 0.72 20.90 -12.34
C ARG A 208 0.85 21.18 -10.85
N THR A 209 1.89 21.87 -10.41
CA THR A 209 2.17 22.14 -9.00
C THR A 209 2.17 23.62 -8.64
N ARG A 210 1.43 24.44 -9.37
CA ARG A 210 1.25 25.87 -9.02
C ARG A 210 0.21 26.04 -7.94
#